data_AF-A0A835IEC3-F1
#
_entry.id   AF-A0A835IEC3-F1
#
_cell.length_a   1.000
_cell.length_b   1.000
_cell.length_c   1.000
_cell.angle_alpha   90.00
_cell.angle_beta   90.00
_cell.angle_gamma   90.00
#
_symmetry.space_group_name_H-M   'P 1'
#
loop_
_entity.id
_entity.type
_entity.pdbx_description
1 polymer ?
#
loop_
_entity_poly.entity_id
_entity_poly.type
_entity_poly.pdbx_seq_one_letter_code
_entity_poly.pdbx_strand_id
1 'polypeptide(L)'
;MLHPHVLSQATKWIAVLLEYISIYINYLPSVFAINSLLHSIVTISTEMEGSFLWLIGSTVAIVLVITTIVRMSSSWSSSKKKWPSGPKRLPIIGNLHLLGGDLLHVTLAKLAKVHGSVMTIWIGSWRPIIVISDINSAWEVLVSKSAEFGQRDTPEIFKIFTVGQNNIAMSDIGPFWHNVRKVLQNGALSPLNVAAQTQFEKRT
;
A
#
# COMPACT_ATOMS: atom_id res chain seq x y z
N MET A 1 9.52 -60.21 -55.92
CA MET A 1 9.89 -58.79 -56.05
C MET A 1 8.87 -58.11 -56.96
N LEU A 2 7.99 -57.23 -56.43
CA LEU A 2 7.03 -56.51 -57.26
C LEU A 2 7.77 -55.51 -58.16
N HIS A 3 7.41 -55.50 -59.43
CA HIS A 3 8.02 -54.64 -60.45
C HIS A 3 7.76 -53.15 -60.14
N PRO A 4 8.78 -52.26 -60.13
CA PRO A 4 8.68 -50.87 -59.65
C PRO A 4 7.64 -50.02 -60.40
N HIS A 5 7.32 -50.39 -61.64
CA HIS A 5 6.24 -49.75 -62.43
C HIS A 5 4.84 -49.94 -61.81
N VAL A 6 4.58 -51.08 -61.16
CA VAL A 6 3.28 -51.39 -60.56
C VAL A 6 3.06 -50.56 -59.28
N LEU A 7 4.13 -50.36 -58.50
CA LEU A 7 4.09 -49.56 -57.26
C LEU A 7 3.82 -48.08 -57.55
N SER A 8 4.46 -47.54 -58.59
CA SER A 8 4.25 -46.15 -59.06
C SER A 8 2.82 -45.90 -59.55
N GLN A 9 2.21 -46.91 -60.18
CA GLN A 9 0.82 -46.79 -60.62
C GLN A 9 -0.14 -46.88 -59.43
N ALA A 10 0.14 -47.74 -58.45
CA ALA A 10 -0.67 -47.87 -57.23
C ALA A 10 -0.66 -46.59 -56.38
N THR A 11 0.48 -45.90 -56.24
CA THR A 11 0.54 -44.64 -55.49
C THR A 11 -0.24 -43.52 -56.16
N LYS A 12 -0.25 -43.45 -57.50
CA LYS A 12 -1.09 -42.51 -58.25
C LYS A 12 -2.58 -42.78 -58.03
N TRP A 13 -3.00 -44.04 -58.08
CA TRP A 13 -4.39 -44.42 -57.80
C TRP A 13 -4.79 -44.13 -56.37
N ILE A 14 -3.91 -44.36 -55.39
CA ILE A 14 -4.15 -44.01 -53.98
C ILE A 14 -4.30 -42.49 -53.83
N ALA A 15 -3.45 -41.68 -54.47
CA ALA A 15 -3.55 -40.23 -54.42
C ALA A 15 -4.89 -39.72 -54.98
N VAL A 16 -5.31 -40.24 -56.14
CA VAL A 16 -6.62 -39.91 -56.75
C VAL A 16 -7.78 -40.32 -55.84
N LEU A 17 -7.68 -41.48 -55.21
CA LEU A 17 -8.73 -42.01 -54.33
C LEU A 17 -8.81 -41.19 -53.03
N LEU A 18 -7.67 -40.73 -52.51
CA LEU A 18 -7.60 -39.82 -51.36
C LEU A 18 -8.14 -38.42 -51.70
N GLU A 19 -7.84 -37.89 -52.89
CA GLU A 19 -8.44 -36.63 -53.36
C GLU A 19 -9.95 -36.75 -53.52
N TYR A 20 -10.43 -37.85 -54.12
CA TYR A 20 -11.86 -38.11 -54.27
C TYR A 20 -12.58 -38.22 -52.90
N ILE A 21 -11.97 -38.95 -51.95
CA ILE A 21 -12.48 -39.03 -50.58
C ILE A 21 -12.48 -37.65 -49.92
N SER A 22 -11.42 -36.86 -50.07
CA SER A 22 -11.33 -35.49 -49.53
C SER A 22 -12.43 -34.59 -50.09
N ILE A 23 -12.66 -34.63 -51.41
CA ILE A 23 -13.72 -33.87 -52.08
C ILE A 23 -15.09 -34.32 -51.56
N TYR A 24 -15.33 -35.62 -51.45
CA TYR A 24 -16.60 -36.17 -50.97
C TYR A 24 -16.89 -35.83 -49.50
N ILE A 25 -15.87 -35.92 -48.63
CA ILE A 25 -15.96 -35.52 -47.22
C ILE A 25 -16.28 -34.02 -47.11
N ASN A 26 -15.69 -33.18 -47.95
CA ASN A 26 -15.96 -31.74 -47.97
C ASN A 26 -17.31 -31.38 -48.62
N TYR A 27 -17.91 -32.27 -49.40
CA TYR A 27 -19.26 -32.11 -49.97
C TYR A 27 -20.37 -32.51 -49.01
N LEU A 28 -20.02 -33.20 -47.90
CA LEU A 28 -20.96 -33.54 -46.84
C LEU A 28 -21.29 -32.25 -46.05
N PRO A 29 -22.55 -31.76 -46.06
CA PRO A 29 -22.89 -30.44 -45.50
C PRO A 29 -22.55 -30.29 -44.01
N SER A 30 -22.62 -31.40 -43.26
CA SER A 30 -22.26 -31.45 -41.84
C SER A 30 -20.76 -31.25 -41.61
N VAL A 31 -19.90 -31.83 -42.45
CA VAL A 31 -18.45 -31.72 -42.33
C VAL A 31 -17.97 -30.35 -42.83
N PHE A 32 -18.56 -29.82 -43.90
CA PHE A 32 -18.29 -28.45 -44.35
C PHE A 32 -18.63 -27.42 -43.27
N ALA A 33 -19.79 -27.55 -42.61
CA ALA A 33 -20.15 -26.66 -41.51
C ALA A 33 -19.18 -26.76 -40.33
N ILE A 34 -18.74 -27.97 -39.97
CA ILE A 34 -17.73 -28.17 -38.91
C ILE A 34 -16.40 -27.55 -39.31
N ASN A 35 -15.95 -27.76 -40.55
CA ASN A 35 -14.68 -27.22 -41.05
C ASN A 35 -14.72 -25.69 -41.19
N SER A 36 -15.85 -25.10 -41.59
CA SER A 36 -16.01 -23.64 -41.66
C SER A 36 -16.05 -23.01 -40.28
N LEU A 37 -16.69 -23.67 -39.31
CA LEU A 37 -16.69 -23.26 -37.91
C LEU A 37 -15.28 -23.39 -37.31
N LEU A 38 -14.56 -24.49 -37.58
CA LEU A 38 -13.17 -24.67 -37.17
C LEU A 38 -12.25 -23.61 -37.78
N HIS A 39 -12.38 -23.34 -39.08
CA HIS A 39 -11.62 -22.27 -39.73
C HIS A 39 -11.98 -20.91 -39.14
N SER A 40 -13.26 -20.62 -38.88
CA SER A 40 -13.66 -19.36 -38.24
C SER A 40 -13.06 -19.24 -36.83
N ILE A 41 -13.07 -20.31 -36.04
CA ILE A 41 -12.46 -20.36 -34.71
C ILE A 41 -10.94 -20.16 -34.79
N VAL A 42 -10.26 -20.80 -35.74
CA VAL A 42 -8.82 -20.66 -35.97
C VAL A 42 -8.48 -19.24 -36.44
N THR A 43 -9.23 -18.69 -37.39
CA THR A 43 -9.07 -17.31 -37.87
C THR A 43 -9.29 -16.30 -36.75
N ILE A 44 -10.35 -16.46 -35.95
CA ILE A 44 -10.58 -15.65 -34.74
C ILE A 44 -9.41 -15.78 -33.76
N SER A 45 -8.85 -16.98 -33.57
CA SER A 45 -7.70 -17.18 -32.68
C SER A 45 -6.41 -16.53 -33.19
N THR A 46 -6.23 -16.41 -34.51
CA THR A 46 -5.07 -15.77 -35.15
C THR A 46 -5.23 -14.26 -35.31
N GLU A 47 -6.46 -13.75 -35.33
CA GLU A 47 -6.81 -12.31 -35.39
C GLU A 47 -6.84 -11.63 -34.01
N MET A 48 -6.63 -12.39 -32.94
CA MET A 48 -6.41 -11.84 -31.61
C MET A 48 -5.05 -11.13 -31.61
N GLU A 49 -5.05 -9.91 -32.11
CA GLU A 49 -3.92 -8.99 -32.03
C GLU A 49 -3.40 -8.99 -30.59
N GLY A 50 -2.08 -8.95 -30.40
CA GLY A 50 -1.47 -9.00 -29.08
C GLY A 50 -2.06 -7.97 -28.10
N SER A 51 -2.67 -6.89 -28.62
CA SER A 51 -3.46 -5.91 -27.87
C SER A 51 -4.58 -6.54 -27.01
N PHE A 52 -5.30 -7.56 -27.50
CA PHE A 52 -6.37 -8.21 -26.74
C PHE A 52 -5.82 -9.05 -25.58
N LEU A 53 -4.66 -9.69 -25.76
CA LEU A 53 -3.96 -10.42 -24.69
C LEU A 53 -3.48 -9.48 -23.59
N TRP A 54 -2.98 -8.29 -23.95
CA TRP A 54 -2.62 -7.25 -22.97
C TRP A 54 -3.84 -6.73 -22.20
N LEU A 55 -4.99 -6.55 -22.87
CA LEU A 55 -6.23 -6.16 -22.21
C LEU A 55 -6.70 -7.21 -21.20
N ILE A 56 -6.74 -8.49 -21.59
CA ILE A 56 -7.08 -9.58 -20.66
C ILE A 56 -6.07 -9.64 -19.50
N GLY A 57 -4.77 -9.58 -19.79
CA GLY A 57 -3.74 -9.60 -18.75
C GLY A 57 -3.90 -8.46 -17.74
N SER A 58 -4.17 -7.25 -18.22
CA SER A 58 -4.37 -6.06 -17.38
C SER A 58 -5.63 -6.17 -16.50
N THR A 59 -6.75 -6.67 -17.06
CA THR A 59 -8.00 -6.83 -16.31
C THR A 59 -7.86 -7.89 -15.21
N VAL A 60 -7.23 -9.02 -15.50
CA VAL A 60 -6.94 -10.06 -14.50
C VAL A 60 -6.03 -9.51 -13.40
N ALA A 61 -4.98 -8.76 -13.76
CA ALA A 61 -4.09 -8.14 -12.78
C ALA A 61 -4.83 -7.15 -11.86
N ILE A 62 -5.71 -6.30 -12.40
CA ILE A 62 -6.51 -5.35 -11.62
C ILE A 62 -7.45 -6.10 -10.65
N VAL A 63 -8.12 -7.16 -11.10
CA VAL A 63 -9.01 -7.96 -10.24
C VAL A 63 -8.22 -8.65 -9.12
N LEU A 64 -7.03 -9.17 -9.40
CA LEU A 64 -6.15 -9.73 -8.37
C LEU A 64 -5.70 -8.66 -7.35
N VAL A 65 -5.36 -7.46 -7.82
CA VAL A 65 -5.01 -6.33 -6.94
C VAL A 65 -6.20 -5.92 -6.08
N ILE A 66 -7.40 -5.79 -6.64
CA ILE A 66 -8.60 -5.43 -5.88
C ILE A 66 -8.93 -6.51 -4.84
N THR A 67 -8.91 -7.79 -5.23
CA THR A 67 -9.24 -8.89 -4.31
C THR A 67 -8.20 -9.05 -3.20
N THR A 68 -6.91 -8.77 -3.46
CA THR A 68 -5.87 -8.74 -2.42
C THR A 68 -6.05 -7.55 -1.48
N ILE A 69 -6.37 -6.36 -1.99
CA ILE A 69 -6.69 -5.17 -1.16
C ILE A 69 -7.91 -5.44 -0.28
N VAL A 70 -8.98 -6.03 -0.82
CA VAL A 70 -10.20 -6.34 -0.06
C VAL A 70 -9.92 -7.40 1.03
N ARG A 71 -9.19 -8.47 0.72
CA ARG A 71 -8.79 -9.48 1.72
C ARG A 71 -7.88 -8.90 2.80
N MET A 72 -6.96 -8.02 2.42
CA MET A 72 -6.07 -7.34 3.36
C MET A 72 -6.86 -6.37 4.25
N SER A 73 -7.88 -5.69 3.69
CA SER A 73 -8.82 -4.85 4.43
C SER A 73 -9.65 -5.64 5.44
N SER A 74 -10.13 -6.83 5.09
CA SER A 74 -10.95 -7.66 5.98
C SER A 74 -10.13 -8.28 7.12
N SER A 75 -8.87 -8.64 6.84
CA SER A 75 -7.91 -9.09 7.87
C SER A 75 -7.51 -7.97 8.83
N TRP A 76 -7.69 -6.70 8.42
CA TRP A 76 -7.44 -5.53 9.27
C TRP A 76 -8.49 -5.31 10.37
N SER A 77 -9.47 -6.20 10.51
CA SER A 77 -10.37 -6.26 11.64
C SER A 77 -9.66 -6.75 12.91
N SER A 78 -9.18 -5.78 13.69
CA SER A 78 -8.86 -5.83 15.13
C SER A 78 -8.23 -7.13 15.66
N SER A 79 -6.90 -7.16 15.68
CA SER A 79 -6.16 -7.77 16.79
C SER A 79 -6.74 -7.27 18.12
N LYS A 80 -6.83 -8.17 19.11
CA LYS A 80 -7.56 -8.06 20.40
C LYS A 80 -7.16 -6.89 21.33
N LYS A 81 -6.33 -5.94 20.89
CA LYS A 81 -6.06 -4.69 21.60
C LYS A 81 -7.16 -3.67 21.28
N LYS A 82 -7.95 -3.32 22.30
CA LYS A 82 -8.92 -2.23 22.23
C LYS A 82 -8.17 -0.90 22.19
N TRP A 83 -7.97 -0.38 20.99
CA TRP A 83 -7.53 1.00 20.80
C TRP A 83 -8.70 1.95 21.07
N PRO A 84 -8.44 3.21 21.50
CA PRO A 84 -9.46 4.26 21.53
C PRO A 84 -10.18 4.37 20.18
N SER A 85 -11.43 4.84 20.20
CA SER A 85 -12.21 5.07 18.97
C SER A 85 -11.48 6.02 18.02
N GLY A 86 -11.78 5.95 16.72
CA GLY A 86 -11.12 6.81 15.75
C GLY A 86 -11.75 6.70 14.36
N PRO A 87 -11.33 7.57 13.42
CA PRO A 87 -11.79 7.52 12.04
C PRO A 87 -11.45 6.17 11.39
N LYS A 88 -12.35 5.68 10.53
CA LYS A 88 -12.13 4.43 9.79
C LYS A 88 -10.87 4.54 8.93
N ARG A 89 -10.01 3.54 9.03
CA ARG A 89 -8.73 3.48 8.31
C ARG A 89 -8.88 2.79 6.95
N LEU A 90 -8.21 3.31 5.93
CA LEU A 90 -8.09 2.66 4.64
C LEU A 90 -6.96 1.60 4.66
N PRO A 91 -7.03 0.55 3.82
CA PRO A 91 -5.94 -0.40 3.66
C PRO A 91 -4.66 0.32 3.22
N ILE A 92 -3.49 -0.16 3.65
CA ILE A 92 -2.16 0.36 3.29
C ILE A 92 -1.86 1.73 3.89
N ILE A 93 -2.65 2.76 3.59
CA ILE A 93 -2.38 4.17 3.94
C ILE A 93 -2.92 4.61 5.30
N GLY A 94 -3.86 3.86 5.89
CA GLY A 94 -4.46 4.22 7.17
C GLY A 94 -5.38 5.45 7.06
N ASN A 95 -5.16 6.42 7.93
CA ASN A 95 -5.89 7.70 7.99
C ASN A 95 -5.16 8.85 7.30
N LEU A 96 -4.05 8.60 6.60
CA LEU A 96 -3.26 9.67 5.98
C LEU A 96 -4.07 10.53 4.99
N HIS A 97 -5.05 9.92 4.31
CA HIS A 97 -6.00 10.60 3.43
C HIS A 97 -6.85 11.69 4.13
N LEU A 98 -7.02 11.62 5.45
CA LEU A 98 -7.74 12.61 6.25
C LEU A 98 -6.84 13.75 6.73
N LEU A 99 -5.52 13.59 6.66
CA LEU A 99 -4.56 14.53 7.25
C LEU A 99 -4.07 15.61 6.26
N GLY A 100 -4.50 15.55 4.99
CA GLY A 100 -4.15 16.53 3.97
C GLY A 100 -5.08 17.75 3.93
N GLY A 101 -4.64 18.82 3.25
CA GLY A 101 -5.43 20.03 3.01
C GLY A 101 -5.10 21.18 3.95
N ASP A 102 -5.49 21.07 5.22
CA ASP A 102 -5.24 22.08 6.26
C ASP A 102 -3.96 21.77 7.08
N LEU A 103 -3.58 22.70 7.96
CA LEU A 103 -2.56 22.46 8.99
C LEU A 103 -2.95 21.25 9.86
N LEU A 104 -1.98 20.35 10.10
CA LEU A 104 -2.22 19.08 10.79
C LEU A 104 -3.00 19.25 12.11
N HIS A 105 -2.59 20.19 12.98
CA HIS A 105 -3.25 20.40 14.28
C HIS A 105 -4.71 20.89 14.16
N VAL A 106 -5.04 21.63 13.09
CA VAL A 106 -6.42 22.07 12.81
C VAL A 106 -7.27 20.87 12.40
N THR A 107 -6.75 20.04 11.51
CA THR A 107 -7.42 18.80 11.07
C THR A 107 -7.63 17.84 12.23
N LEU A 108 -6.62 17.66 13.08
CA LEU A 108 -6.73 16.83 14.28
C LEU A 108 -7.79 17.36 15.26
N ALA A 109 -7.85 18.68 15.48
CA ALA A 109 -8.87 19.29 16.31
C ALA A 109 -10.30 19.11 15.74
N LYS A 110 -10.46 19.19 14.41
CA LYS A 110 -11.74 18.90 13.73
C LYS A 110 -12.14 17.42 13.92
N LEU A 111 -11.20 16.49 13.77
CA LEU A 111 -11.44 15.06 13.98
C LEU A 111 -11.79 14.73 15.43
N ALA A 112 -11.13 15.36 16.41
CA ALA A 112 -11.40 15.15 17.83
C ALA A 112 -12.84 15.55 18.22
N LYS A 113 -13.41 16.58 17.57
CA LYS A 113 -14.83 16.96 17.78
C LYS A 113 -15.82 15.88 17.35
N VAL A 114 -15.44 15.03 16.39
CA VAL A 114 -16.31 13.99 15.82
C VAL A 114 -16.09 12.64 16.49
N HIS A 115 -14.83 12.29 16.78
CA HIS A 115 -14.44 10.95 17.26
C HIS A 115 -14.15 10.87 18.76
N GLY A 116 -14.15 12.01 19.45
CA GLY A 116 -13.85 12.13 20.88
C GLY A 116 -12.47 12.73 21.15
N SER A 117 -12.26 13.19 22.39
CA SER A 117 -11.02 13.86 22.80
C SER A 117 -9.80 12.94 22.85
N VAL A 118 -10.01 11.64 23.05
CA VAL A 118 -8.98 10.60 22.97
C VAL A 118 -9.31 9.69 21.80
N MET A 119 -8.55 9.79 20.72
CA MET A 119 -8.82 9.05 19.50
C MET A 119 -7.57 8.42 18.87
N THR A 120 -7.76 7.36 18.09
CA THR A 120 -6.68 6.69 17.36
C THR A 120 -6.66 7.10 15.89
N ILE A 121 -5.50 7.52 15.41
CA ILE A 121 -5.20 7.78 14.01
C ILE A 121 -4.12 6.82 13.54
N TRP A 122 -4.33 6.18 12.41
CA TRP A 122 -3.39 5.22 11.84
C TRP A 122 -2.54 5.88 10.76
N ILE A 123 -1.22 5.84 10.91
CA ILE A 123 -0.28 6.23 9.86
C ILE A 123 0.17 4.97 9.13
N GLY A 124 -0.26 4.86 7.87
CA GLY A 124 -0.14 3.62 7.13
C GLY A 124 -0.99 2.52 7.76
N SER A 125 -0.62 1.26 7.51
CA SER A 125 -1.35 0.13 8.07
C SER A 125 -1.01 -0.08 9.55
N TRP A 126 0.26 0.02 9.91
CA TRP A 126 0.79 -0.58 11.15
C TRP A 126 1.04 0.38 12.31
N ARG A 127 1.19 1.70 12.11
CA ARG A 127 1.50 2.64 13.22
C ARG A 127 0.22 3.32 13.75
N PRO A 128 -0.28 2.98 14.96
CA PRO A 128 -1.30 3.76 15.63
C PRO A 128 -0.69 4.98 16.33
N ILE A 129 -1.36 6.12 16.21
CA ILE A 129 -1.06 7.37 16.94
C ILE A 129 -2.29 7.71 17.77
N ILE A 130 -2.09 7.91 19.08
CA ILE A 130 -3.15 8.37 19.98
C ILE A 130 -3.09 9.88 20.02
N VAL A 131 -4.21 10.52 19.70
CA VAL A 131 -4.39 11.96 19.77
C VAL A 131 -5.21 12.29 21.00
N ILE A 132 -4.70 13.21 21.80
CA ILE A 132 -5.34 13.70 23.03
C ILE A 132 -5.67 15.18 22.82
N SER A 133 -6.93 15.55 23.04
CA SER A 133 -7.46 16.89 22.79
C SER A 133 -8.25 17.47 23.99
N ASP A 134 -8.14 16.84 25.17
CA ASP A 134 -8.67 17.36 26.43
C ASP A 134 -7.57 17.58 27.48
N ILE A 135 -7.84 18.50 28.40
CA ILE A 135 -6.85 18.95 29.39
C ILE A 135 -6.55 17.87 30.46
N ASN A 136 -7.54 17.07 30.84
CA ASN A 136 -7.39 16.09 31.92
C ASN A 136 -6.51 14.92 31.47
N SER A 137 -6.77 14.36 30.28
CA SER A 137 -5.94 13.31 29.70
C SER A 137 -4.57 13.83 29.28
N ALA A 138 -4.47 15.08 28.81
CA ALA A 138 -3.17 15.68 28.52
C ALA A 138 -2.32 15.82 29.80
N TRP A 139 -2.93 16.27 30.91
CA TRP A 139 -2.26 16.36 32.21
C TRP A 139 -1.82 14.97 32.71
N GLU A 140 -2.70 13.97 32.60
CA GLU A 140 -2.38 12.61 33.02
C GLU A 140 -1.15 12.07 32.28
N VAL A 141 -1.11 12.22 30.95
CA VAL A 141 -0.03 11.68 30.11
C VAL A 141 1.26 12.48 30.24
N LEU A 142 1.17 13.81 30.23
CA LEU A 142 2.35 14.70 30.20
C LEU A 142 2.95 14.97 31.58
N VAL A 143 2.14 14.87 32.65
CA VAL A 143 2.57 15.21 34.02
C VAL A 143 2.51 13.99 34.92
N SER A 144 1.31 13.44 35.17
CA SER A 144 1.14 12.37 36.16
C SER A 144 1.88 11.08 35.78
N LYS A 145 1.92 10.76 34.49
CA LYS A 145 2.56 9.56 33.92
C LYS A 145 3.71 9.92 32.97
N SER A 146 4.35 11.07 33.19
CA SER A 146 5.41 11.57 32.30
C SER A 146 6.60 10.59 32.14
N ALA A 147 6.85 9.75 33.14
CA ALA A 147 7.89 8.73 33.10
C ALA A 147 7.52 7.55 32.17
N GLU A 148 6.23 7.16 32.12
CA GLU A 148 5.74 6.08 31.27
C GLU A 148 5.65 6.51 29.80
N PHE A 149 5.22 7.75 29.56
CA PHE A 149 5.06 8.31 28.21
C PHE A 149 6.26 9.15 27.73
N GLY A 150 7.37 9.13 28.48
CA GLY A 150 8.56 9.93 28.19
C GLY A 150 9.47 9.36 27.08
N GLN A 151 9.18 8.15 26.59
CA GLN A 151 9.91 7.53 25.48
C GLN A 151 9.46 8.08 24.13
N ARG A 152 10.41 8.21 23.20
CA ARG A 152 10.18 8.80 21.87
C ARG A 152 10.37 7.72 20.80
N ASP A 153 9.27 7.07 20.41
CA ASP A 153 9.24 6.17 19.25
C ASP A 153 9.32 7.00 17.96
N THR A 154 10.54 7.25 17.50
CA THR A 154 10.81 8.00 16.27
C THR A 154 11.05 7.03 15.11
N PRO A 155 10.47 7.28 13.92
CA PRO A 155 10.81 6.50 12.73
C PRO A 155 12.30 6.59 12.43
N GLU A 156 12.90 5.50 11.91
CA GLU A 156 14.34 5.40 11.68
C GLU A 156 14.91 6.56 10.86
N ILE A 157 14.14 7.04 9.87
CA ILE A 157 14.54 8.19 9.04
C ILE A 157 14.76 9.48 9.84
N PHE A 158 14.02 9.67 10.95
CA PHE A 158 14.20 10.82 11.84
C PHE A 158 15.44 10.69 12.71
N LYS A 159 15.99 9.48 12.90
CA LYS A 159 17.24 9.29 13.65
C LYS A 159 18.42 9.94 12.95
N ILE A 160 18.40 9.99 11.61
CA ILE A 160 19.41 10.67 10.80
C ILE A 160 19.48 12.16 11.16
N PHE A 161 18.33 12.83 11.24
CA PHE A 161 18.24 14.25 11.57
C PHE A 161 18.47 14.55 13.06
N THR A 162 18.36 13.54 13.92
CA THR A 162 18.41 13.70 15.38
C THR A 162 19.69 13.16 16.00
N VAL A 163 20.71 12.88 15.19
CA VAL A 163 22.01 12.35 15.64
C VAL A 163 21.78 11.05 16.43
N GLY A 164 21.00 10.14 15.87
CA GLY A 164 20.65 8.88 16.53
C GLY A 164 19.81 9.06 17.80
N GLN A 165 18.95 10.08 17.85
CA GLN A 165 18.20 10.49 19.04
C GLN A 165 19.08 10.99 20.21
N ASN A 166 20.33 11.37 19.99
CA ASN A 166 21.20 11.90 21.04
C ASN A 166 21.14 13.43 21.14
N ASN A 167 19.92 13.98 21.24
CA ASN A 167 19.71 15.41 21.46
C ASN A 167 18.57 15.66 22.45
N ILE A 168 18.48 16.86 23.02
CA ILE A 168 17.48 17.16 24.06
C ILE A 168 16.02 16.99 23.58
N ALA A 169 15.77 17.27 22.30
CA ALA A 169 14.42 17.28 21.74
C ALA A 169 13.88 15.88 21.41
N MET A 170 14.74 14.91 21.12
CA MET A 170 14.36 13.60 20.56
C MET A 170 14.95 12.39 21.31
N SER A 171 15.81 12.58 22.32
CA SER A 171 16.32 11.49 23.17
C SER A 171 15.26 10.90 24.09
N ASP A 172 15.36 9.61 24.41
CA ASP A 172 14.52 9.04 25.45
C ASP A 172 14.80 9.66 26.82
N ILE A 173 13.80 9.59 27.71
CA ILE A 173 13.97 10.01 29.10
C ILE A 173 14.99 9.08 29.78
N GLY A 174 16.05 9.67 30.31
CA GLY A 174 17.18 8.92 30.86
C GLY A 174 18.33 9.83 31.32
N PRO A 175 19.44 9.25 31.80
CA PRO A 175 20.55 10.03 32.38
C PRO A 175 21.10 11.10 31.44
N PHE A 176 21.24 10.77 30.15
CA PHE A 176 21.67 11.72 29.12
C PHE A 176 20.74 12.94 29.06
N TRP A 177 19.43 12.72 28.88
CA TRP A 177 18.46 13.79 28.78
C TRP A 177 18.40 14.66 30.04
N HIS A 178 18.43 14.03 31.23
CA HIS A 178 18.45 14.75 32.51
C HIS A 178 19.69 15.64 32.65
N ASN A 179 20.87 15.14 32.28
CA ASN A 179 22.12 15.91 32.33
C ASN A 179 22.08 17.11 31.37
N VAL A 180 21.69 16.89 30.11
CA VAL A 180 21.60 17.98 29.12
C VAL A 180 20.59 19.04 29.56
N ARG A 181 19.41 18.61 30.06
CA ARG A 181 18.38 19.53 30.57
C ARG A 181 18.90 20.36 31.76
N LYS A 182 19.58 19.73 32.71
CA LYS A 182 20.16 20.40 33.88
C LYS A 182 21.21 21.44 33.47
N VAL A 183 22.09 21.10 32.53
CA VAL A 183 23.10 22.03 31.99
C VAL A 183 22.43 23.21 31.29
N LEU A 184 21.41 22.98 30.47
CA LEU A 184 20.71 24.04 29.77
C LEU A 184 19.95 24.97 30.73
N GLN A 185 19.25 24.41 31.72
CA GLN A 185 18.50 25.19 32.72
C GLN A 185 19.42 26.05 33.60
N ASN A 186 20.59 25.52 33.97
CA ASN A 186 21.55 26.25 34.81
C ASN A 186 22.49 27.16 34.00
N GLY A 187 22.61 26.92 32.70
CA GLY A 187 23.45 27.68 31.78
C GLY A 187 22.61 28.59 30.90
N ALA A 188 22.45 28.22 29.63
CA ALA A 188 21.87 29.06 28.58
C ALA A 188 20.47 29.60 28.90
N LEU A 189 19.63 28.81 29.57
CA LEU A 189 18.25 29.17 29.94
C LEU A 189 18.12 29.69 31.38
N SER A 190 19.24 30.00 32.05
CA SER A 190 19.20 30.61 33.38
C SER A 190 18.61 32.02 33.30
N PRO A 191 17.93 32.51 34.36
CA PRO A 191 17.31 33.84 34.37
C PRO A 191 18.28 34.97 33.99
N LEU A 192 19.55 34.88 34.38
CA LEU A 192 20.59 35.85 34.05
C LEU A 192 20.88 35.87 32.54
N ASN A 193 21.09 34.70 31.94
CA ASN A 193 21.41 34.60 30.51
C ASN A 193 20.21 34.95 29.63
N VAL A 194 18.99 34.60 30.04
CA VAL A 194 17.75 35.02 29.36
C VAL A 194 17.59 36.53 29.44
N ALA A 195 17.79 37.15 30.62
CA ALA A 195 17.71 38.60 30.75
C ALA A 195 18.75 39.32 29.86
N ALA A 196 19.98 38.79 29.76
CA ALA A 196 21.00 39.32 28.86
C ALA A 196 20.57 39.24 27.38
N GLN A 197 19.93 38.16 26.94
CA GLN A 197 19.44 38.02 25.57
C GLN A 197 18.34 39.03 25.21
N THR A 198 17.41 39.30 26.13
CA THR A 198 16.33 40.29 25.89
C THR A 198 16.84 41.70 25.61
N GLN A 199 18.06 42.04 26.05
CA GLN A 199 18.69 43.33 25.75
C GLN A 199 19.10 43.47 24.28
N PHE A 200 19.42 42.35 23.62
CA PHE A 200 19.79 42.34 22.20
C PHE A 200 18.55 42.41 21.29
N GLU A 201 17.46 41.73 21.65
CA GLU A 201 16.20 41.80 20.89
C GLU A 201 15.63 43.22 20.84
N LYS A 202 15.75 44.01 21.91
CA LYS A 202 15.30 45.41 21.93
C LYS A 202 16.10 46.35 21.02
N ARG A 203 17.23 45.89 20.47
CA ARG A 203 18.13 46.71 19.63
C ARG A 203 17.96 46.45 18.13
N THR A 204 17.22 45.41 17.75
CA THR A 204 16.90 45.05 16.35
C THR A 204 15.47 45.44 16.02
#